data_AF-A0A1Q9HKR6-F1
#
_entry.id   AF-A0A1Q9HKR6-F1
#
_cell.length_a   1.000
_cell.length_b   1.000
_cell.length_c   1.000
_cell.angle_alpha   90.00
_cell.angle_beta   90.00
_cell.angle_gamma   90.00
#
_symmetry.space_group_name_H-M   'P 1'
#
loop_
_entity.id
_entity.type
_entity.pdbx_description
1 polymer ?
#
loop_
_entity_poly.entity_id
_entity_poly.type
_entity_poly.pdbx_seq_one_letter_code
_entity_poly.pdbx_strand_id
1 'polypeptide(L)'
;MNPILAMLKEHNISDEQIKALFEALTQNPLAAMATISQLGLPQDKLQLLMGQVMQNPALIKEAVNELGLDFAKVEAAKEQLKK
;
A
#
# COMPACT_ATOMS: atom_id res chain seq x y z
N MET A 1 1.45 -14.10 -6.45
CA MET A 1 2.41 -13.16 -5.88
C MET A 1 2.05 -11.79 -6.37
N ASN A 2 1.63 -10.93 -5.45
CA ASN A 2 1.12 -9.61 -5.79
C ASN A 2 2.18 -8.71 -6.45
N PRO A 3 1.88 -8.03 -7.58
CA PRO A 3 2.84 -7.18 -8.29
C PRO A 3 3.31 -5.96 -7.49
N ILE A 4 2.47 -5.44 -6.58
CA ILE A 4 2.83 -4.34 -5.68
C ILE A 4 3.90 -4.82 -4.70
N LEU A 5 3.68 -5.98 -4.08
CA LEU A 5 4.65 -6.56 -3.14
C LEU A 5 5.97 -6.89 -3.84
N ALA A 6 5.91 -7.42 -5.06
CA ALA A 6 7.10 -7.71 -5.86
C ALA A 6 7.93 -6.44 -6.11
N MET A 7 7.29 -5.36 -6.57
CA MET A 7 7.96 -4.08 -6.82
C MET A 7 8.60 -3.52 -5.55
N LEU A 8 7.89 -3.54 -4.41
CA LEU A 8 8.44 -3.08 -3.15
C LEU A 8 9.69 -3.89 -2.74
N LYS A 9 9.65 -5.22 -2.88
CA LYS A 9 10.81 -6.09 -2.59
C LYS A 9 11.99 -5.83 -3.53
N GLU A 10 11.74 -5.60 -4.81
CA GLU A 10 12.77 -5.23 -5.79
C GLU A 10 13.50 -3.92 -5.42
N HIS A 11 12.82 -3.04 -4.69
CA HIS A 11 13.38 -1.79 -4.17
C HIS A 11 14.04 -1.92 -2.79
N ASN A 12 14.34 -3.15 -2.35
CA ASN A 12 14.92 -3.45 -1.03
C ASN A 12 14.03 -3.02 0.15
N ILE A 13 12.71 -2.91 -0.07
CA ILE A 13 11.77 -2.67 1.02
C ILE A 13 11.52 -4.01 1.72
N SER A 14 11.75 -4.03 3.04
CA SER A 14 11.57 -5.24 3.85
C SER A 14 10.10 -5.60 4.02
N ASP A 15 9.80 -6.89 4.29
CA ASP A 15 8.43 -7.33 4.57
C ASP A 15 7.78 -6.55 5.74
N GLU A 16 8.57 -6.14 6.73
CA GLU A 16 8.11 -5.30 7.85
C GLU A 16 7.72 -3.90 7.38
N GLN A 17 8.53 -3.27 6.54
CA GLN A 17 8.24 -1.95 5.97
C GLN A 17 7.01 -1.99 5.06
N ILE A 18 6.87 -3.05 4.26
CA ILE A 18 5.70 -3.28 3.43
C ILE A 18 4.46 -3.45 4.33
N LYS A 19 4.55 -4.28 5.37
CA LYS A 19 3.45 -4.47 6.32
C LYS A 19 3.05 -3.16 6.99
N ALA A 20 4.02 -2.36 7.46
CA ALA A 20 3.77 -1.06 8.06
C ALA A 20 3.09 -0.08 7.08
N LEU A 21 3.49 -0.09 5.80
CA LEU A 21 2.84 0.70 4.76
C LEU A 21 1.36 0.31 4.61
N PHE A 22 1.08 -0.98 4.45
CA PHE A 22 -0.29 -1.45 4.27
C PHE A 22 -1.13 -1.30 5.54
N GLU A 23 -0.54 -1.45 6.71
CA GLU A 23 -1.19 -1.15 7.99
C GLU A 23 -1.55 0.34 8.08
N ALA A 24 -0.63 1.24 7.71
CA ALA A 24 -0.92 2.67 7.64
C ALA A 24 -2.05 2.97 6.64
N LEU A 25 -2.09 2.29 5.48
CA LEU A 25 -3.20 2.40 4.53
C LEU A 25 -4.54 1.94 5.13
N THR A 26 -4.52 0.94 6.02
CA THR A 26 -5.74 0.46 6.71
C THR A 26 -6.25 1.42 7.79
N GLN A 27 -5.38 2.27 8.34
CA GLN A 27 -5.73 3.17 9.43
C GLN A 27 -6.03 4.58 8.95
N ASN A 28 -5.16 5.14 8.12
CA ASN A 28 -5.29 6.49 7.59
C ASN A 28 -4.46 6.63 6.31
N PRO A 29 -5.07 6.82 5.14
CA PRO A 29 -4.33 6.91 3.88
C PRO A 29 -3.37 8.11 3.80
N LEU A 30 -3.61 9.18 4.57
CA LEU A 30 -2.65 10.29 4.69
C LEU A 30 -1.40 9.87 5.48
N ALA A 31 -1.56 9.05 6.52
CA ALA A 31 -0.44 8.50 7.27
C ALA A 31 0.37 7.50 6.42
N ALA A 32 -0.31 6.77 5.54
CA ALA A 32 0.36 5.93 4.57
C ALA A 32 1.26 6.73 3.63
N MET A 33 0.83 7.90 3.14
CA MET A 33 1.70 8.73 2.30
C MET A 33 3.00 9.15 2.99
N ALA A 34 2.94 9.50 4.28
CA ALA A 34 4.14 9.77 5.07
C ALA A 34 5.04 8.53 5.20
N THR A 35 4.43 7.35 5.39
CA THR A 35 5.14 6.06 5.44
C THR A 35 5.82 5.76 4.11
N ILE A 36 5.13 5.97 2.97
CA ILE A 36 5.69 5.78 1.63
C ILE A 36 6.90 6.69 1.41
N SER A 37 6.84 7.96 1.84
CA SER A 37 7.99 8.88 1.73
C SER A 37 9.21 8.39 2.51
N GLN A 38 9.00 7.70 3.65
CA GLN A 38 10.07 7.10 4.45
C GLN A 38 10.66 5.83 3.83
N LEU A 39 9.94 5.17 2.92
CA LEU A 39 10.46 4.02 2.16
C LEU A 39 11.55 4.41 1.16
N GLY A 40 11.75 5.70 0.89
CA GLY A 40 12.75 6.15 -0.07
C GLY A 40 12.44 5.74 -1.52
N LEU A 41 11.17 5.46 -1.83
CA LEU A 41 10.77 5.10 -3.19
C LEU A 41 10.89 6.32 -4.13
N PRO A 42 11.35 6.12 -5.37
CA PRO A 42 11.33 7.16 -6.40
C PRO A 42 9.89 7.66 -6.64
N GLN A 43 9.73 8.94 -6.95
CA GLN A 43 8.41 9.54 -7.24
C GLN A 43 7.67 8.81 -8.37
N ASP A 44 8.38 8.36 -9.41
CA ASP A 44 7.81 7.61 -10.53
C ASP A 44 7.24 6.25 -10.09
N LYS A 45 7.87 5.60 -9.11
CA LYS A 45 7.42 4.32 -8.55
C LYS A 45 6.21 4.52 -7.66
N LEU A 46 6.16 5.64 -6.94
CA LEU A 46 5.02 6.04 -6.13
C LEU A 46 3.81 6.33 -7.02
N GLN A 47 4.00 7.04 -8.15
CA GLN A 47 2.96 7.22 -9.16
C GLN A 47 2.52 5.89 -9.79
N LEU A 48 3.45 5.00 -10.10
CA LEU A 48 3.13 3.66 -10.62
C LEU A 48 2.27 2.86 -9.62
N LEU A 49 2.66 2.86 -8.34
CA LEU A 49 1.93 2.20 -7.27
C LEU A 49 0.49 2.74 -7.19
N MET A 50 0.34 4.07 -7.09
CA MET A 50 -0.98 4.71 -7.04
C MET A 50 -1.80 4.41 -8.30
N GLY A 51 -1.18 4.42 -9.48
CA GLY A 51 -1.81 4.06 -10.74
C GLY A 51 -2.33 2.63 -10.75
N GLN A 52 -1.53 1.66 -10.28
CA GLN A 52 -1.94 0.26 -10.18
C GLN A 52 -3.08 0.06 -9.18
N VAL A 53 -3.04 0.76 -8.04
CA VAL A 53 -4.07 0.71 -7.00
C VAL A 53 -5.39 1.33 -7.47
N MET A 54 -5.32 2.41 -8.25
CA MET A 54 -6.49 3.04 -8.87
C MET A 54 -7.09 2.19 -10.00
N GLN A 55 -6.24 1.62 -10.87
CA GLN A 55 -6.69 0.77 -11.97
C GLN A 55 -7.25 -0.57 -11.48
N ASN A 56 -6.64 -1.15 -10.44
CA ASN A 56 -7.04 -2.43 -9.90
C ASN A 56 -6.97 -2.44 -8.36
N PRO A 57 -8.05 -2.00 -7.68
CA PRO A 57 -8.10 -1.98 -6.22
C PRO A 57 -8.04 -3.39 -5.59
N ALA A 58 -8.30 -4.46 -6.35
CA ALA A 58 -8.16 -5.84 -5.88
C ALA A 58 -6.69 -6.18 -5.55
N LEU A 59 -5.73 -5.49 -6.16
CA LEU A 59 -4.31 -5.66 -5.83
C LEU A 59 -4.01 -5.28 -4.37
N ILE A 60 -4.68 -4.26 -3.82
CA ILE A 60 -4.53 -3.96 -2.39
C ILE A 60 -5.09 -5.10 -1.55
N LYS A 61 -6.26 -5.65 -1.92
CA LYS A 61 -6.88 -6.77 -1.20
C LYS A 61 -5.99 -8.00 -1.16
N GLU A 62 -5.41 -8.36 -2.30
CA GLU A 62 -4.48 -9.48 -2.39
C GLU A 62 -3.22 -9.23 -1.57
N ALA A 63 -2.64 -8.03 -1.62
CA ALA A 63 -1.45 -7.69 -0.83
C ALA A 63 -1.73 -7.77 0.68
N VAL A 64 -2.85 -7.22 1.11
CA VAL A 64 -3.31 -7.25 2.50
C VAL A 64 -3.54 -8.68 2.98
N ASN A 65 -4.16 -9.53 2.15
CA ASN A 65 -4.32 -10.95 2.45
C ASN A 65 -2.98 -11.69 2.52
N GLU A 66 -2.07 -11.48 1.57
CA GLU A 66 -0.72 -12.08 1.57
C GLU A 66 0.10 -11.64 2.80
N LEU A 67 -0.13 -10.42 3.30
CA LEU A 67 0.51 -9.87 4.52
C LEU A 67 -0.22 -10.25 5.83
N GLY A 68 -1.36 -10.95 5.76
CA GLY A 68 -2.18 -11.30 6.92
C GLY A 68 -2.85 -10.09 7.61
N LEU A 69 -3.10 -9.02 6.86
CA LEU A 69 -3.75 -7.79 7.33
C LEU A 69 -5.26 -7.83 7.04
N ASP A 70 -6.03 -6.97 7.72
CA ASP A 70 -7.49 -6.92 7.59
C ASP A 70 -7.93 -5.94 6.49
N PHE A 71 -8.47 -6.48 5.39
CA PHE A 71 -8.95 -5.68 4.26
C PHE A 71 -10.17 -4.81 4.59
N ALA A 72 -11.00 -5.19 5.57
CA ALA A 72 -12.16 -4.38 5.95
C ALA A 72 -11.73 -2.98 6.43
N LYS A 73 -10.57 -2.90 7.08
CA LYS A 73 -9.99 -1.62 7.54
C LYS A 73 -9.51 -0.74 6.38
N VAL A 74 -8.97 -1.34 5.32
CA VAL A 74 -8.57 -0.60 4.10
C VAL A 74 -9.77 0.04 3.42
N GLU A 75 -10.87 -0.70 3.27
CA GLU A 75 -12.09 -0.16 2.66
C GLU A 75 -12.65 0.99 3.48
N ALA A 76 -12.71 0.85 4.81
CA ALA A 76 -13.13 1.91 5.71
C ALA A 76 -12.23 3.16 5.61
N ALA A 77 -10.91 2.97 5.56
CA ALA A 77 -9.94 4.05 5.39
C ALA A 77 -10.07 4.75 4.03
N LYS A 78 -10.37 4.01 2.95
CA LYS A 78 -10.66 4.56 1.63
C LYS A 78 -11.92 5.42 1.59
N GLU A 79 -12.97 5.04 2.31
CA GLU A 79 -14.18 5.86 2.40
C GLU A 79 -13.91 7.21 3.09
N GLN A 80 -12.96 7.27 4.02
CA GLN A 80 -12.55 8.52 4.66
C GLN A 80 -11.89 9.51 3.68
N LEU A 81 -11.25 9.03 2.61
CA LEU A 81 -10.67 9.90 1.57
C LEU A 81 -11.70 10.50 0.60
N LYS A 82 -12.91 9.95 0.56
CA LYS A 82 -13.97 10.40 -0.36
C LYS A 82 -14.88 11.48 0.26
N LYS A 83 -14.62 11.88 1.51
CA LYS A 83 -15.31 12.98 2.20
C LYS A 83 -14.52 14.28 2.09
#